data_AF-A0A482XD98-F1
#
_entry.id   AF-A0A482XD98-F1
#
_cell.length_a   1.000
_cell.length_b   1.000
_cell.length_c   1.000
_cell.angle_alpha   90.00
_cell.angle_beta   90.00
_cell.angle_gamma   90.00
#
_symmetry.space_group_name_H-M   'P 1'
#
loop_
_entity.id
_entity.type
_entity.pdbx_description
1 polymer ?
#
loop_
_entity_poly.entity_id
_entity_poly.type
_entity_poly.pdbx_seq_one_letter_code
_entity_poly.pdbx_strand_id
1 'polypeptide(L)'
;MSNMLLNLQKYKESKRVSVYLSMKDEVQTDKIVEDILSKGKTCFIPLYTKTSMSMVKLNSLDDLESLPKTKWNIRQPLETDAREEACE
;
A
#
# COMPACT_ATOMS: atom_id res chain seq x y z
N MET A 1 6.37 12.69 -11.88
CA MET A 1 7.38 11.80 -11.27
C MET A 1 7.01 10.31 -11.25
N SER A 2 5.79 9.88 -11.63
CA SER A 2 5.42 8.46 -11.64
C SER A 2 6.02 7.62 -12.78
N ASN A 3 6.55 8.23 -13.85
CA ASN A 3 6.83 7.49 -15.08
C ASN A 3 8.09 6.60 -15.03
N MET A 4 9.07 6.86 -14.15
CA MET A 4 10.29 6.03 -14.09
C MET A 4 10.00 4.65 -13.47
N LEU A 5 9.26 4.60 -12.36
CA LEU A 5 8.91 3.34 -11.70
C LEU A 5 8.02 2.47 -12.60
N LEU A 6 6.99 3.07 -13.21
CA LEU A 6 6.04 2.34 -14.06
C LEU A 6 6.69 1.74 -15.31
N ASN A 7 7.82 2.31 -15.75
CA ASN A 7 8.59 1.80 -16.88
C ASN A 7 9.64 0.75 -16.50
N LEU A 8 9.96 0.60 -15.21
CA LEU A 8 10.96 -0.34 -14.73
C LEU A 8 10.48 -1.79 -14.97
N GLN A 9 11.32 -2.59 -15.63
CA GLN A 9 10.99 -3.99 -15.93
C GLN A 9 10.66 -4.79 -14.67
N LYS A 10 11.42 -4.59 -13.60
CA LYS A 10 11.19 -5.23 -12.29
C LYS A 10 9.79 -4.94 -11.73
N TYR A 11 9.30 -3.71 -11.87
CA TYR A 11 7.96 -3.33 -11.44
C TYR A 11 6.88 -4.01 -12.31
N LYS A 12 7.08 -4.02 -13.63
CA LYS A 12 6.17 -4.66 -14.59
C LYS A 12 6.02 -6.15 -14.31
N GLU A 13 7.12 -6.85 -14.01
CA GLU A 13 7.15 -8.29 -13.72
C GLU A 13 6.65 -8.67 -12.32
N SER A 14 6.70 -7.74 -11.36
CA SER A 14 6.29 -8.00 -9.97
C SER A 14 4.79 -8.28 -9.88
N LYS A 15 4.40 -9.36 -9.21
CA LYS A 15 3.00 -9.73 -8.97
C LYS A 15 2.48 -9.25 -7.62
N ARG A 16 3.38 -9.15 -6.64
CA ARG A 16 3.12 -8.73 -5.26
C ARG A 16 3.99 -7.50 -4.99
N VAL A 17 3.38 -6.40 -4.56
CA VAL A 17 4.07 -5.12 -4.37
C VAL A 17 3.66 -4.51 -3.03
N SER A 18 4.67 -4.24 -2.21
CA SER A 18 4.54 -3.49 -0.96
C SER A 18 4.81 -2.01 -1.23
N VAL A 19 3.90 -1.13 -0.84
CA VAL A 19 3.96 0.32 -1.08
C VAL A 19 3.49 1.07 0.15
N TYR A 20 4.21 2.11 0.56
CA TYR A 20 3.79 2.98 1.65
C TYR A 20 2.74 3.99 1.16
N LEU A 21 1.91 4.49 2.08
CA LEU A 21 0.98 5.58 1.80
C LEU A 21 1.64 6.89 2.21
N SER A 22 1.82 7.78 1.24
CA SER A 22 2.67 8.96 1.38
C SER A 22 2.15 9.99 2.37
N MET A 23 3.04 10.49 3.21
CA MET A 23 2.87 11.74 3.97
C MET A 23 3.11 12.96 3.08
N LYS A 24 2.82 14.16 3.62
CA LYS A 24 2.98 15.44 2.92
C LYS A 24 4.41 15.70 2.41
N ASP A 25 5.41 15.23 3.16
CA ASP A 25 6.82 15.48 2.87
C ASP A 25 7.49 14.31 2.12
N GLU A 26 6.70 13.32 1.68
CA GLU A 26 7.15 12.15 0.93
C GLU A 26 6.72 12.21 -0.53
N VAL A 27 7.38 11.39 -1.36
CA VAL A 27 6.94 11.18 -2.74
C VAL A 27 5.53 10.60 -2.74
N GLN A 28 4.62 11.25 -3.46
CA GLN A 28 3.21 10.83 -3.51
C GLN A 28 3.06 9.45 -4.18
N THR A 29 2.41 8.52 -3.49
CA THR A 29 2.28 7.12 -3.94
C THR A 29 0.88 6.72 -4.37
N ASP A 30 -0.12 7.61 -4.29
CA ASP A 30 -1.54 7.30 -4.60
C ASP A 30 -1.70 6.70 -6.00
N LYS A 31 -1.09 7.32 -7.01
CA LYS A 31 -1.11 6.83 -8.40
C LYS A 31 -0.38 5.50 -8.59
N ILE A 32 0.55 5.16 -7.71
CA ILE A 32 1.24 3.87 -7.73
C ILE A 32 0.30 2.80 -7.16
N VAL A 33 -0.40 3.09 -6.06
CA VAL A 33 -1.41 2.18 -5.49
C VAL A 33 -2.53 1.91 -6.50
N GLU A 34 -3.04 2.96 -7.15
CA GLU A 34 -4.04 2.85 -8.24
C GLU A 34 -3.53 1.98 -9.39
N ASP A 35 -2.27 2.16 -9.83
CA ASP A 35 -1.67 1.36 -10.92
C ASP A 35 -1.47 -0.11 -10.52
N ILE A 36 -1.04 -0.39 -9.29
CA ILE A 36 -0.88 -1.75 -8.77
C ILE A 36 -2.23 -2.48 -8.82
N LEU A 37 -3.27 -1.86 -8.25
CA LEU A 37 -4.60 -2.45 -8.16
C LEU A 37 -5.26 -2.59 -9.55
N SER A 38 -5.18 -1.56 -10.40
CA SER A 38 -5.77 -1.61 -11.75
C SER A 38 -5.12 -2.65 -12.67
N LYS A 39 -3.84 -2.98 -12.44
CA LYS A 39 -3.14 -4.07 -13.15
C LYS A 39 -3.34 -5.45 -12.52
N GLY A 40 -4.17 -5.57 -11.49
CA GLY A 40 -4.45 -6.84 -10.82
C GLY A 40 -3.24 -7.41 -10.06
N LYS A 41 -2.27 -6.57 -9.70
CA LYS A 41 -1.16 -6.96 -8.81
C LYS A 41 -1.66 -6.96 -7.36
N THR A 42 -1.09 -7.81 -6.51
CA THR A 42 -1.38 -7.76 -5.07
C THR A 42 -0.69 -6.56 -4.45
N CYS A 43 -1.47 -5.65 -3.86
CA CYS A 43 -0.98 -4.48 -3.16
C CYS A 43 -0.91 -4.75 -1.66
N PHE A 44 0.22 -4.40 -1.04
CA PHE A 44 0.38 -4.44 0.42
C PHE A 44 0.72 -3.04 0.93
N ILE A 45 0.05 -2.63 2.01
CA ILE A 45 0.26 -1.33 2.67
C ILE A 45 0.73 -1.54 4.12
N PRO A 46 1.37 -0.54 4.75
CA PRO A 46 1.85 -0.69 6.12
C PRO A 46 0.69 -0.82 7.12
N LEU A 47 0.82 -1.77 8.04
CA LEU A 47 0.12 -1.81 9.31
C LEU A 47 1.19 -1.72 10.40
N TYR A 48 1.24 -0.59 11.11
CA TYR A 48 2.17 -0.43 12.22
C TYR A 48 1.43 -0.41 13.56
N THR A 49 2.08 -1.03 14.54
CA THR A 49 1.73 -0.99 15.96
C THR A 49 2.78 -0.15 16.70
N LYS A 50 2.76 -0.18 18.05
CA LYS A 50 3.82 0.46 18.83
C LYS A 50 5.18 -0.21 18.71
N THR A 51 5.22 -1.50 18.35
CA THR A 51 6.41 -2.35 18.45
C THR A 51 6.79 -3.03 17.15
N SER A 52 5.93 -3.01 16.15
CA SER A 52 6.13 -3.72 14.88
C SER A 52 5.49 -2.97 13.72
N MET A 53 5.95 -3.30 12.51
CA MET A 53 5.32 -2.91 11.26
C MET A 53 5.29 -4.13 10.35
N SER A 54 4.10 -4.49 9.87
CA SER A 54 3.89 -5.49 8.83
C SER A 54 3.34 -4.82 7.56
N MET A 55 3.43 -5.52 6.44
CA MET A 55 2.79 -5.09 5.19
C MET A 55 1.61 -6.02 4.94
N VAL A 56 0.40 -5.46 4.96
CA VAL A 56 -0.84 -6.21 4.87
C VAL A 56 -1.58 -5.90 3.58
N LYS A 57 -2.31 -6.89 3.07
CA LYS A 57 -3.00 -6.78 1.78
C LYS A 57 -4.08 -5.71 1.76
N LEU A 58 -4.07 -4.93 0.68
CA LEU A 58 -5.13 -4.00 0.32
C LEU A 58 -6.01 -4.62 -0.78
N ASN A 59 -7.32 -4.62 -0.59
CA ASN A 59 -8.24 -5.32 -1.48
C ASN A 59 -8.69 -4.47 -2.68
N SER A 60 -8.88 -3.17 -2.47
CA SER A 60 -9.33 -2.22 -3.51
C SER A 60 -9.05 -0.78 -3.10
N LEU A 61 -9.33 0.17 -4.01
CA LEU A 61 -9.30 1.59 -3.69
C LEU A 61 -10.43 1.98 -2.73
N ASP A 62 -11.62 1.40 -2.88
CA ASP A 62 -12.73 1.62 -1.94
C ASP A 62 -12.38 1.12 -0.53
N ASP A 63 -11.71 -0.04 -0.43
CA ASP A 63 -11.16 -0.55 0.84
C ASP A 63 -10.20 0.47 1.44
N LEU A 64 -9.25 0.98 0.65
CA LEU A 64 -8.33 2.03 1.10
C LEU A 64 -9.08 3.25 1.64
N GLU A 65 -10.04 3.78 0.89
CA GLU A 65 -10.79 4.97 1.27
C GLU A 65 -11.59 4.77 2.57
N SER A 66 -12.06 3.54 2.83
CA SER A 66 -12.80 3.17 4.04
C SER A 66 -11.94 3.01 5.28
N LEU A 67 -10.61 2.88 5.14
CA LEU A 67 -9.71 2.65 6.25
C LEU A 67 -9.68 3.84 7.23
N PRO A 68 -9.62 3.57 8.54
CA PRO A 68 -9.45 4.62 9.53
C PRO A 68 -8.10 5.33 9.33
N LYS A 69 -8.06 6.59 9.73
CA LYS A 69 -6.84 7.39 9.71
C LYS A 69 -6.15 7.36 11.06
N THR A 70 -4.83 7.29 11.04
CA THR A 70 -3.98 7.41 12.22
C THR A 70 -3.83 8.88 12.65
N LYS A 71 -3.13 9.10 13.75
CA LYS A 71 -2.77 10.46 14.23
C LYS A 71 -1.96 11.27 13.22
N TRP A 72 -1.33 10.60 12.24
CA TRP A 72 -0.55 11.21 11.17
C TRP A 72 -1.36 11.40 9.88
N ASN A 73 -2.69 11.21 9.93
CA ASN A 73 -3.60 11.30 8.79
C ASN A 73 -3.30 10.28 7.65
N ILE A 74 -2.55 9.21 7.97
CA ILE A 74 -2.33 8.05 7.09
C ILE A 74 -3.44 7.03 7.32
N ARG A 75 -3.89 6.37 6.26
CA ARG A 75 -4.85 5.28 6.33
C ARG A 75 -4.16 3.96 6.66
N GLN A 76 -4.70 3.18 7.59
CA GLN A 76 -4.24 1.81 7.80
C GLN A 76 -5.39 0.94 8.31
N PRO A 77 -5.34 -0.39 8.12
CA PRO A 77 -6.30 -1.29 8.74
C PRO A 77 -6.22 -1.26 10.27
N LEU A 78 -7.27 -1.77 10.91
CA LEU A 78 -7.24 -2.04 12.35
C LEU A 78 -6.37 -3.27 12.63
N GLU A 79 -5.73 -3.32 13.79
CA GLU A 79 -4.95 -4.50 14.21
C GLU A 79 -5.82 -5.77 14.32
N THR A 80 -7.12 -5.62 14.55
CA THR A 80 -8.10 -6.72 14.58
C THR A 80 -8.56 -7.18 13.20
N ASP A 81 -8.20 -6.46 12.13
CA ASP A 81 -8.56 -6.80 10.77
C ASP A 81 -7.56 -7.82 10.22
N ALA A 82 -7.98 -9.09 10.18
CA ALA A 82 -7.15 -10.19 9.72
C ALA A 82 -6.93 -10.09 8.20
N ARG A 83 -5.73 -9.67 7.80
CA ARG A 83 -5.31 -9.51 6.41
C ARG A 83 -4.05 -10.32 6.15
N GLU A 84 -3.94 -10.82 4.92
CA GLU A 84 -2.74 -11.52 4.42
C GLU A 84 -1.49 -10.64 4.59
N GLU A 85 -0.44 -11.20 5.20
CA GLU A 85 0.86 -10.52 5.32
C GLU A 85 1.72 -10.75 4.07
N ALA A 86 2.51 -9.75 3.69
CA ALA A 86 3.33 -9.82 2.47
C ALA A 86 4.45 -10.88 2.53
N CYS A 87 4.89 -11.24 3.74
CA CYS A 87 5.98 -12.19 3.99
C CYS A 87 5.52 -13.64 4.10
N GLU A 88 4.21 -13.90 4.01
CA GLU A 88 3.62 -15.23 3.91
C GLU A 88 3.68 -15.79 2.47
#